data_AF-A0A2M7AW16-F1
#
_entry.id   AF-A0A2M7AW16-F1
#
_cell.length_a   1.000
_cell.length_b   1.000
_cell.length_c   1.000
_cell.angle_alpha   90.00
_cell.angle_beta   90.00
_cell.angle_gamma   90.00
#
_symmetry.space_group_name_H-M   'P 1'
#
loop_
_entity.id
_entity.type
_entity.pdbx_description
1 polymer ?
#
loop_
_entity_poly.entity_id
_entity_poly.type
_entity_poly.pdbx_seq_one_letter_code
_entity_poly.pdbx_strand_id
1 'polypeptide(L)' 'MANQRNKSLFNPSLRSGKQCEICGKGSIMVRKLRKLRGKYNPTVKTRKYPNLQWVKLPNGKRVKACAKCIKALSKRK' A
#
# COMPACT_ATOMS: atom_id res chain seq x y z
N MET A 1 24.93 4.60 -17.72
CA MET A 1 24.55 5.94 -17.19
C MET A 1 23.23 5.81 -16.43
N ALA A 2 23.27 5.99 -15.10
CA ALA A 2 22.15 5.76 -14.21
C ALA A 2 21.06 6.83 -14.41
N ASN A 3 19.86 6.41 -14.81
CA ASN A 3 18.71 7.29 -15.02
C ASN A 3 18.14 7.76 -13.68
N GLN A 4 18.80 8.77 -13.11
CA GLN A 4 18.33 9.56 -11.99
C GLN A 4 17.35 10.60 -12.54
N ARG A 5 16.03 10.38 -12.43
CA ARG A 5 14.99 11.43 -12.31
C ARG A 5 13.60 10.81 -12.31
N ASN A 6 13.14 10.53 -11.10
CA ASN A 6 11.77 10.77 -10.63
C ASN A 6 11.78 10.64 -9.11
N LYS A 7 12.56 11.50 -8.45
CA LYS A 7 12.81 11.46 -7.00
C LYS A 7 12.11 12.59 -6.23
N SER A 8 11.19 13.32 -6.86
CA SER A 8 10.68 14.58 -6.28
C SER A 8 9.22 14.88 -6.64
N LEU A 9 8.29 13.98 -6.33
CA LEU A 9 6.85 14.32 -6.22
C LEU A 9 6.15 13.46 -5.14
N PHE A 10 6.83 13.14 -4.05
CA PHE A 10 6.19 12.53 -2.88
C PHE A 10 6.35 13.47 -1.70
N ASN A 11 5.41 14.40 -1.55
CA ASN A 11 5.27 15.21 -0.34
C ASN A 11 4.41 14.38 0.66
N PRO A 12 5.00 13.72 1.67
CA PRO A 12 4.26 12.84 2.59
C PRO A 12 3.33 13.61 3.55
N SER A 13 3.42 14.94 3.59
CA SER A 13 2.73 15.83 4.53
C SER A 13 1.24 16.08 4.23
N LEU A 14 0.71 15.67 3.06
CA LEU A 14 -0.67 15.99 2.62
C LEU A 14 -1.55 14.77 2.34
N ARG A 15 -1.29 13.60 2.94
CA ARG A 15 -2.11 12.38 2.73
C ARG A 15 -2.94 12.02 3.97
N SER A 16 -4.12 12.62 4.12
CA SER A 16 -5.10 12.33 5.19
C SER A 16 -5.94 11.06 4.92
N GLY A 17 -5.29 9.91 4.75
CA GLY A 17 -5.99 8.64 4.54
C GLY A 17 -5.21 7.41 4.98
N LYS A 18 -5.88 6.25 5.08
CA LYS A 18 -5.24 4.93 5.31
C LYS A 18 -4.43 4.52 4.06
N GLN A 19 -3.32 5.21 3.82
CA GLN A 19 -2.41 4.99 2.70
C GLN A 19 -0.98 4.76 3.17
N CYS A 20 -0.20 4.03 2.37
CA CYS A 20 1.23 3.84 2.61
C CYS A 20 2.01 5.09 2.19
N GLU A 21 2.83 5.62 3.08
CA GLU A 21 3.63 6.84 2.84
C GLU A 21 4.79 6.62 1.84
N ILE A 22 5.21 5.36 1.63
CA ILE A 22 6.34 5.02 0.75
C ILE A 22 5.90 4.76 -0.70
N CYS A 23 4.73 4.14 -0.90
CA CYS A 23 4.27 3.70 -2.23
C CYS A 23 2.87 4.18 -2.59
N GLY A 24 2.20 4.92 -1.71
CA GLY A 24 0.87 5.49 -1.97
C GLY A 24 -0.29 4.51 -2.02
N LYS A 25 -0.07 3.23 -1.70
CA LYS A 25 -1.14 2.22 -1.70
C LYS A 25 -2.25 2.61 -0.75
N GLY A 26 -3.47 2.77 -1.26
CA GLY A 26 -4.68 3.06 -0.51
C GLY A 26 -5.66 1.89 -0.47
N SER A 27 -6.86 2.17 0.04
CA SER A 27 -7.95 1.19 0.06
C SER A 27 -8.46 0.88 -1.35
N ILE A 28 -8.83 -0.37 -1.58
CA ILE A 28 -9.48 -0.80 -2.82
C ILE A 28 -10.90 -1.29 -2.54
N MET A 29 -11.80 -1.11 -3.51
CA MET A 29 -13.14 -1.69 -3.46
C MET A 29 -13.09 -3.05 -4.16
N VAL A 30 -13.41 -4.11 -3.44
CA VAL A 30 -13.37 -5.48 -3.96
C VAL A 30 -14.77 -6.09 -3.87
N ARG A 31 -15.17 -6.77 -4.94
CA ARG A 31 -16.39 -7.55 -4.98
C ARG A 31 -16.06 -9.03 -4.77
N LYS A 32 -16.71 -9.68 -3.80
CA LYS A 32 -16.63 -11.14 -3.69
C LYS A 32 -17.53 -11.77 -4.76
N LEU A 33 -17.10 -12.89 -5.32
CA LEU A 33 -17.92 -13.69 -6.23
C LEU A 33 -18.24 -15.02 -5.53
N ARG A 34 -19.47 -15.52 -5.68
CA ARG A 34 -19.88 -16.85 -5.20
C ARG A 34 -20.29 -17.72 -6.39
N LYS A 35 -19.72 -18.91 -6.49
CA LYS A 35 -20.14 -19.91 -7.49
C LYS A 35 -21.26 -20.75 -6.88
N LEU A 36 -22.44 -20.72 -7.52
CA LEU A 36 -23.61 -21.45 -7.02
C LEU A 36 -23.88 -22.74 -7.81
N ARG A 37 -23.38 -22.86 -9.06
CA ARG A 37 -23.41 -24.10 -9.87
C ARG A 37 -22.45 -24.02 -11.06
N GLY A 38 -22.64 -23.08 -11.99
CA GLY A 38 -21.78 -22.92 -13.19
C GLY A 38 -21.05 -21.58 -13.27
N LYS A 39 -21.72 -20.47 -12.93
CA LYS A 39 -21.21 -19.10 -13.07
C LYS A 39 -20.87 -18.46 -11.72
N TYR A 40 -19.86 -17.61 -11.74
CA TYR A 40 -19.53 -16.73 -10.62
C TYR A 40 -20.53 -15.58 -10.53
N ASN A 41 -21.38 -15.61 -9.50
CA ASN A 41 -22.36 -14.58 -9.25
C ASN A 41 -21.78 -13.50 -8.33
N PRO A 42 -21.91 -12.23 -8.72
CA PRO A 42 -21.15 -11.18 -8.06
C PRO A 42 -21.93 -10.64 -6.85
N THR A 43 -21.30 -10.57 -5.67
CA THR A 43 -21.97 -10.23 -4.39
C THR A 43 -21.79 -8.76 -3.98
N VAL A 44 -22.03 -8.42 -2.71
CA VAL A 44 -21.80 -7.08 -2.15
C VAL A 44 -20.32 -6.65 -2.30
N LYS A 45 -20.10 -5.37 -2.60
CA LYS A 45 -18.78 -4.75 -2.65
C LYS A 45 -18.31 -4.43 -1.23
N THR A 46 -17.06 -4.78 -0.91
CA THR A 46 -16.43 -4.51 0.39
C THR A 46 -15.15 -3.74 0.19
N ARG A 47 -14.87 -2.79 1.09
CA ARG A 47 -13.60 -2.05 1.07
C ARG A 47 -12.51 -2.88 1.74
N LYS A 48 -11.36 -3.02 1.10
CA LYS A 48 -10.16 -3.65 1.66
C LYS A 48 -9.08 -2.60 1.86
N TYR A 49 -8.54 -2.55 3.07
CA TYR A 49 -7.49 -1.62 3.46
C TYR A 49 -6.11 -2.27 3.36
N PRO A 50 -5.06 -1.50 3.00
CA PRO A 50 -3.70 -1.98 3.10
C PRO A 50 -3.34 -2.25 4.57
N ASN A 51 -2.54 -3.30 4.81
CA ASN A 51 -1.96 -3.56 6.13
C ASN A 51 -0.83 -2.55 6.37
N LEU A 52 -1.16 -1.45 7.06
CA LEU A 52 -0.26 -0.36 7.39
C LEU A 52 0.30 -0.55 8.80
N GLN A 53 1.62 -0.50 8.91
CA GLN A 53 2.32 -0.60 10.18
C GLN A 53 3.35 0.53 10.30
N TRP A 54 3.61 0.94 11.54
CA TRP A 54 4.65 1.93 11.84
C TRP A 54 6.03 1.30 11.72
N VAL A 55 6.90 1.92 10.93
CA VAL A 55 8.29 1.47 10.76
C VAL A 55 9.25 2.62 10.96
N LYS A 56 10.39 2.33 11.59
CA LYS A 56 11.52 3.24 11.73
C LYS A 56 12.37 3.17 10.46
N LEU A 57 12.53 4.30 9.79
CA LEU A 57 13.47 4.47 8.70
C LEU A 57 14.91 4.54 9.23
N PRO A 58 15.93 4.27 8.40
CA PRO A 58 17.34 4.46 8.80
C PRO A 58 17.65 5.89 9.24
N ASN A 59 16.87 6.86 8.75
CA ASN A 59 16.99 8.28 9.12
C ASN A 59 16.29 8.62 10.46
N GLY A 60 15.91 7.63 11.26
CA GLY A 60 15.27 7.80 12.58
C GLY A 60 13.78 8.15 12.58
N LYS A 61 13.22 8.58 11.44
CA LYS A 61 11.79 8.94 11.30
C LYS A 61 10.89 7.71 11.32
N ARG A 62 9.68 7.85 11.88
CA ARG A 62 8.61 6.83 11.82
C ARG A 62 7.62 7.16 10.70
N VAL A 63 7.30 6.16 9.89
CA VAL A 63 6.33 6.28 8.78
C VAL A 63 5.35 5.12 8.79
N LYS A 64 4.10 5.34 8.35
CA LYS A 64 3.17 4.23 8.07
C LYS A 64 3.49 3.60 6.73
N ALA A 65 3.99 2.37 6.77
CA ALA A 65 4.37 1.61 5.59
C ALA A 65 3.51 0.34 5.43
N CYS A 66 3.27 -0.08 4.19
CA CYS A 66 2.62 -1.35 3.90
C CYS A 66 3.60 -2.52 4.04
N ALA A 67 3.10 -3.72 4.37
CA ALA A 67 3.92 -4.93 4.54
C ALA A 67 4.92 -5.21 3.39
N LYS A 68 4.56 -4.92 2.12
CA LYS A 68 5.49 -5.07 0.98
C LYS A 68 6.68 -4.12 1.06
N CYS A 69 6.46 -2.87 1.47
CA CYS A 69 7.53 -1.89 1.64
C CYS A 69 8.42 -2.23 2.84
N ILE A 70 7.83 -2.71 3.93
CA ILE A 70 8.58 -3.17 5.11
C ILE A 70 9.50 -4.34 4.73
N LYS A 71 8.96 -5.33 4.02
CA LYS A 71 9.75 -6.46 3.51
C LYS A 71 10.84 -6.03 2.53
N ALA A 72 10.62 -4.98 1.74
CA ALA A 72 11.65 -4.45 0.85
C ALA A 72 12.76 -3.72 1.63
N LEU A 73 12.40 -3.01 2.70
CA LEU A 73 13.37 -2.35 3.59
C LEU A 73 14.25 -3.39 4.31
N SER A 74 13.67 -4.49 4.80
CA SER A 74 14.42 -5.52 5.53
C SER A 74 15.44 -6.27 4.68
N LYS A 75 15.26 -6.33 3.36
CA LYS A 75 16.19 -6.99 2.42
C LYS A 75 17.42 -6.15 2.05
N ARG A 76 17.37 -4.84 2.31
CA ARG A 76 18.45 -3.90 1.99
C ARG A 76 19.27 -3.50 3.22
N LYS A 77 18.93 -4.07 4.37
CA LYS A 77 19.74 -4.01 5.58
C LYS A 77 20.76 -5.14 5.52
#